data_AF-D7IC58-F1
#
_entry.id   AF-D7IC58-F1
#
_cell.length_a   1.000
_cell.length_b   1.000
_cell.length_c   1.000
_cell.angle_alpha   90.00
_cell.angle_beta   90.00
_cell.angle_gamma   90.00
#
_symmetry.space_group_name_H-M   'P 1'
#
loop_
_entity.id
_entity.type
_entity.pdbx_description
1 polymer ?
#
loop_
_entity_poly.entity_id
_entity_poly.type
_entity_poly.pdbx_seq_one_letter_code
_entity_poly.pdbx_strand_id
1 'polypeptide(L)'
;MIAYVDENGMITSTPPAENIKKEEINLDEIIIATPKKEDEEPVILRGRVEFFNEARGFGFIKDLAGVDKYFFHVNNVVGNISEGNIVTFDLERGVKGMNAVNICLEKKPVEN
;
A
#
# COMPACT_ATOMS: atom_id res chain seq x y z
N MET A 1 31.01 -35.36 -46.35
CA MET A 1 30.65 -34.07 -45.72
C MET A 1 30.01 -34.44 -44.39
N ILE A 2 30.60 -34.04 -43.25
CA ILE A 2 30.04 -34.33 -41.93
C ILE A 2 29.20 -33.12 -41.55
N ALA A 3 27.92 -33.33 -41.22
CA ALA A 3 27.01 -32.29 -40.77
C ALA A 3 26.83 -32.42 -39.26
N TYR A 4 26.85 -31.30 -38.56
CA TYR A 4 26.63 -31.21 -37.13
C TYR A 4 25.31 -30.50 -36.85
N VAL A 5 24.67 -30.84 -35.73
CA VAL A 5 23.42 -30.21 -35.30
C VAL A 5 23.77 -29.21 -34.19
N ASP A 6 23.36 -27.96 -34.35
CA ASP A 6 23.54 -26.94 -33.32
C ASP A 6 22.41 -26.96 -32.27
N GLU A 7 22.53 -26.12 -31.24
CA GLU A 7 21.59 -26.04 -30.11
C GLU A 7 20.15 -25.64 -30.51
N ASN A 8 19.97 -25.11 -31.73
CA ASN A 8 18.68 -24.72 -32.29
C ASN A 8 18.15 -25.76 -33.30
N GLY A 9 18.81 -26.90 -33.43
CA GLY A 9 18.40 -27.99 -34.32
C GLY A 9 18.71 -27.75 -35.80
N MET A 10 19.55 -26.78 -36.15
CA MET A 10 19.94 -26.52 -37.53
C MET A 10 21.18 -27.33 -37.93
N ILE A 11 21.19 -27.80 -39.19
CA ILE A 11 22.33 -28.53 -39.75
C ILE A 11 23.43 -27.54 -40.16
N THR A 12 24.54 -27.54 -39.43
CA THR A 12 25.71 -26.73 -39.72
C THR A 12 26.88 -27.61 -40.19
N SER A 13 27.68 -27.07 -41.13
CA SER A 13 28.89 -27.75 -41.61
C SER A 13 30.09 -27.53 -40.68
N THR A 14 29.91 -26.70 -39.64
CA THR A 14 30.95 -26.33 -38.69
C THR A 14 30.87 -27.25 -37.47
N PRO A 15 31.94 -27.99 -37.13
CA PRO A 15 31.97 -28.80 -35.91
C PRO A 15 31.68 -27.91 -34.69
N PRO A 16 30.83 -28.33 -33.75
CA PRO A 16 30.62 -27.60 -32.51
C PRO A 16 31.94 -27.66 -31.74
N ALA A 17 32.70 -26.57 -31.76
CA ALA A 17 33.85 -26.41 -30.89
C ALA A 17 33.34 -26.36 -29.44
N GLU A 18 34.00 -27.06 -28.52
CA GLU A 18 33.61 -27.28 -27.10
C GLU A 18 33.50 -26.00 -26.24
N ASN A 19 33.50 -24.80 -26.82
CA ASN A 19 33.32 -23.54 -26.13
C ASN A 19 31.91 -22.96 -26.35
N ILE A 20 30.89 -23.76 -26.07
CA ILE A 20 29.58 -23.21 -25.75
C ILE A 20 29.77 -22.58 -24.37
N LYS A 21 29.93 -21.26 -24.32
CA LYS A 21 29.80 -20.51 -23.07
C LYS A 21 28.38 -20.74 -22.59
N LYS A 22 28.22 -21.67 -21.65
CA LYS A 22 26.98 -21.78 -20.89
C LYS A 22 26.74 -20.41 -20.30
N GLU A 23 25.63 -19.79 -20.65
CA GLU A 23 25.19 -18.59 -19.96
C GLU A 23 24.97 -18.99 -18.50
N GLU A 24 25.86 -18.50 -17.63
CA GLU A 24 25.72 -18.67 -16.19
C GLU A 24 24.50 -17.87 -15.76
N ILE A 25 23.38 -18.57 -15.58
CA ILE A 25 22.19 -17.99 -14.99
C ILE A 25 22.54 -17.72 -13.53
N ASN A 26 22.62 -16.45 -13.13
CA ASN A 26 22.84 -16.06 -11.74
C ASN A 26 21.68 -16.58 -10.89
N LEU A 27 21.93 -17.59 -10.05
CA LEU A 27 20.90 -18.16 -9.18
C LEU A 27 20.36 -17.14 -8.17
N ASP A 28 21.11 -16.08 -7.88
CA ASP A 28 20.70 -14.98 -7.00
C ASP A 28 19.57 -14.10 -7.59
N GLU A 29 19.36 -14.12 -8.92
CA GLU A 29 18.27 -13.36 -9.57
C GLU A 29 16.92 -14.08 -9.53
N ILE A 30 16.89 -15.36 -9.14
CA ILE A 30 15.63 -16.08 -8.97
C ILE A 30 15.01 -15.66 -7.63
N ILE A 31 14.31 -14.53 -7.63
CA ILE A 31 13.44 -14.06 -6.55
C ILE A 31 12.27 -15.02 -6.36
N ILE A 32 12.47 -16.05 -5.53
CA ILE A 32 11.46 -17.07 -5.18
C ILE A 32 10.41 -16.51 -4.18
N ALA A 33 10.72 -15.42 -3.50
CA ALA A 33 9.82 -14.79 -2.52
C ALA A 33 9.13 -13.56 -3.12
N THR A 34 7.83 -13.43 -2.89
CA THR A 34 7.14 -12.14 -3.01
C THR A 34 7.93 -11.10 -2.22
N PRO A 35 8.33 -9.96 -2.81
CA PRO A 35 8.99 -8.90 -2.07
C PRO A 35 8.10 -8.57 -0.86
N LYS A 36 8.70 -8.46 0.34
CA LYS A 36 7.98 -7.99 1.52
C LYS A 36 7.33 -6.68 1.11
N LYS A 37 6.00 -6.67 1.11
CA LYS A 37 5.22 -5.50 0.78
C LYS A 37 5.73 -4.38 1.68
N GLU A 38 6.31 -3.35 1.07
CA GLU A 38 6.78 -2.15 1.76
C GLU A 38 5.65 -1.71 2.69
N ASP A 39 5.97 -1.48 3.95
CA ASP A 39 5.04 -0.88 4.90
C ASP A 39 4.62 0.46 4.29
N GLU A 40 3.44 0.50 3.66
CA GLU A 40 2.84 1.72 3.12
C GLU A 40 2.83 2.70 4.30
N GLU A 41 3.68 3.73 4.25
CA GLU A 41 3.79 4.70 5.33
C GLU A 41 2.38 5.21 5.65
N PRO A 42 1.97 5.23 6.93
CA PRO A 42 0.63 5.64 7.28
C PRO A 42 0.43 7.09 6.84
N VAL A 43 -0.37 7.26 5.78
CA VAL A 43 -0.68 8.58 5.26
C VAL A 43 -1.66 9.23 6.23
N ILE A 44 -1.18 10.23 6.97
CA ILE A 44 -2.03 11.04 7.84
C ILE A 44 -2.92 11.89 6.94
N LEU A 45 -4.21 11.60 6.95
CA LEU A 45 -5.22 12.34 6.19
C LEU A 45 -5.91 13.38 7.06
N ARG A 46 -6.55 14.34 6.41
CA ARG A 46 -7.30 15.42 7.05
C ARG A 46 -8.73 15.38 6.58
N GLY A 47 -9.67 15.49 7.50
CA GLY A 47 -11.08 15.43 7.19
C GLY A 47 -11.93 16.22 8.16
N ARG A 48 -13.21 16.29 7.84
CA ARG A 48 -14.23 16.92 8.68
C ARG A 48 -15.16 15.85 9.22
N VAL A 49 -15.44 15.90 10.52
CA VAL A 49 -16.45 15.03 11.14
C VAL A 49 -17.82 15.42 10.57
N GLU A 50 -18.44 14.52 9.82
CA GLU A 50 -19.76 14.75 9.22
C GLU A 50 -20.88 14.35 10.18
N PHE A 51 -20.70 13.24 10.90
CA PHE A 51 -21.68 12.71 11.83
C PHE A 51 -20.97 12.05 13.01
N PHE A 52 -21.43 12.31 14.23
CA PHE A 52 -20.92 11.64 15.42
C PHE A 52 -22.06 11.36 16.40
N ASN A 53 -22.25 10.08 16.70
CA ASN A 53 -23.23 9.65 17.69
C ASN A 53 -22.51 9.25 18.98
N GLU A 54 -22.52 10.14 19.96
CA GLU A 54 -21.89 9.93 21.26
C GLU A 54 -22.54 8.76 22.04
N ALA A 55 -23.86 8.61 21.97
CA ALA A 55 -24.59 7.55 22.67
C ALA A 55 -24.24 6.14 22.17
N ARG A 56 -23.92 6.00 20.87
CA ARG A 56 -23.53 4.72 20.26
C ARG A 56 -22.02 4.59 20.03
N GLY A 57 -21.24 5.65 20.20
CA GLY A 57 -19.77 5.65 20.11
C GLY A 57 -19.22 5.46 18.70
N PHE A 58 -19.92 5.88 17.65
CA PHE A 58 -19.44 5.80 16.26
C PHE A 58 -19.72 7.08 15.48
N GLY A 59 -19.00 7.26 14.38
CA GLY A 59 -19.24 8.38 13.48
C GLY A 59 -18.62 8.18 12.10
N PHE A 60 -18.71 9.23 11.30
CA PHE A 60 -18.12 9.31 9.96
C PHE A 60 -17.30 10.59 9.79
N ILE A 61 -16.11 10.43 9.23
CA ILE A 61 -15.25 11.54 8.81
C ILE A 61 -15.29 11.59 7.28
N LYS A 62 -15.59 12.77 6.74
CA LYS A 62 -15.45 13.03 5.33
C LYS A 62 -14.05 13.55 5.05
N ASP A 63 -13.37 12.96 4.08
CA ASP A 63 -12.06 13.44 3.65
C ASP A 63 -12.17 14.87 3.08
N LEU A 64 -11.16 15.70 3.31
CA LEU A 64 -11.05 17.02 2.66
C LEU A 64 -10.47 16.91 1.25
N ALA A 65 -9.62 15.90 0.99
CA ALA A 65 -9.02 15.68 -0.32
C ALA A 65 -9.97 14.98 -1.29
N GLY A 66 -10.92 14.20 -0.77
CA GLY A 66 -11.83 13.36 -1.53
C GLY A 66 -13.31 13.58 -1.25
N VAL A 67 -14.13 12.67 -1.77
CA VAL A 67 -15.57 12.59 -1.47
C VAL A 67 -15.88 11.40 -0.56
N ASP A 68 -14.87 10.57 -0.29
CA ASP A 68 -14.98 9.38 0.53
C ASP A 68 -15.26 9.71 1.99
N LYS A 69 -16.02 8.80 2.60
CA LYS A 69 -16.38 8.86 4.02
C LYS A 69 -15.81 7.65 4.71
N TYR A 70 -15.07 7.89 5.78
CA TYR A 70 -14.43 6.87 6.57
C TYR A 70 -15.20 6.69 7.88
N PHE A 71 -15.43 5.43 8.22
CA PHE A 71 -16.03 5.06 9.49
C PHE A 71 -14.98 5.19 10.60
N PHE A 72 -15.42 5.58 11.80
CA PHE A 72 -14.58 5.50 13.00
C PHE A 72 -15.37 5.10 14.24
N HIS A 73 -14.65 4.58 15.23
CA HIS A 73 -15.17 4.25 16.56
C HIS A 73 -14.60 5.21 17.61
N VAL A 74 -15.35 5.50 18.67
CA VAL A 74 -14.93 6.40 19.76
C VAL A 74 -13.61 5.96 20.43
N ASN A 75 -13.32 4.65 20.44
CA ASN A 75 -12.07 4.10 20.95
C ASN A 75 -10.82 4.57 20.18
N ASN A 76 -10.99 4.96 18.91
CA ASN A 76 -9.92 5.40 18.04
C ASN A 76 -9.75 6.93 18.06
N VAL A 77 -10.56 7.64 18.85
CA VAL A 77 -10.54 9.09 18.95
C VAL A 77 -9.71 9.51 20.15
N VAL A 78 -8.69 10.32 19.90
CA VAL A 78 -7.84 10.90 20.94
C VAL A 78 -8.43 12.25 21.35
N GLY A 79 -9.44 12.20 22.21
CA GLY A 79 -10.09 13.39 22.79
C GLY A 79 -11.59 13.48 22.49
N ASN A 80 -12.17 14.63 22.77
CA ASN A 80 -13.57 14.91 22.45
C ASN A 80 -13.66 15.56 21.08
N ILE A 81 -14.36 14.93 20.14
CA ILE A 81 -14.65 15.51 18.83
C ILE A 81 -16.14 15.84 18.75
N SER A 82 -16.47 16.91 18.04
CA SER A 82 -17.85 17.26 17.71
C SER A 82 -18.07 17.30 16.21
N GLU A 83 -19.34 17.21 15.81
CA GLU A 83 -19.74 17.36 14.42
C GLU A 83 -19.21 18.69 13.85
N GLY A 84 -18.68 18.64 12.63
CA GLY A 84 -18.11 19.79 11.95
C GLY A 84 -16.66 20.15 12.29
N ASN A 85 -16.03 19.46 13.24
CA ASN A 85 -14.62 19.69 13.57
C ASN A 85 -13.70 19.14 12.47
N ILE A 86 -12.56 19.80 12.27
CA ILE A 86 -11.50 19.32 11.38
C ILE A 86 -10.55 18.45 12.21
N VAL A 87 -10.28 17.26 11.71
CA VAL A 87 -9.47 16.24 12.38
C VAL A 87 -8.43 15.68 11.42
N THR A 88 -7.29 15.30 11.97
CA THR A 88 -6.32 14.42 11.31
C THR A 88 -6.57 12.99 11.74
N PHE A 89 -6.49 12.04 10.80
CA PHE A 89 -6.71 10.62 11.06
C PHE A 89 -5.87 9.77 10.12
N ASP A 90 -5.55 8.57 10.56
CA ASP A 90 -4.90 7.56 9.74
C ASP A 90 -5.95 6.58 9.19
N LEU A 91 -5.68 5.98 8.03
CA LEU A 91 -6.52 4.93 7.47
C LEU A 91 -5.92 3.55 7.70
N GLU A 92 -6.76 2.66 8.24
CA GLU A 92 -6.42 1.26 8.42
C GLU A 92 -7.41 0.38 7.64
N ARG A 93 -6.91 -0.72 7.06
CA ARG A 93 -7.78 -1.72 6.41
C ARG A 93 -8.42 -2.62 7.47
N GLY A 94 -9.69 -2.38 7.75
CA GLY A 94 -10.50 -3.21 8.64
C GLY A 94 -11.31 -4.28 7.89
N VAL A 95 -11.99 -5.13 8.66
CA VAL A 95 -12.86 -6.22 8.16
C VAL A 95 -14.04 -5.75 7.30
N LYS A 96 -14.45 -4.48 7.43
CA LYS A 96 -15.61 -3.88 6.73
C LYS A 96 -15.21 -2.75 5.77
N GLY A 97 -13.92 -2.58 5.49
CA GLY A 97 -13.40 -1.50 4.65
C GLY A 97 -12.40 -0.62 5.39
N MET A 98 -12.16 0.58 4.86
CA MET A 98 -11.24 1.56 5.44
C MET A 98 -11.83 2.14 6.72
N ASN A 99 -11.06 2.07 7.81
CA ASN A 99 -11.41 2.58 9.13
C ASN A 99 -10.45 3.71 9.49
N ALA A 100 -10.96 4.78 10.08
CA ALA A 100 -10.14 5.85 10.59
C ALA A 100 -9.65 5.51 12.00
N VAL A 101 -8.34 5.64 12.21
CA VAL A 101 -7.64 5.41 13.48
C VAL A 101 -6.84 6.66 13.90
N ASN A 102 -6.45 6.73 15.18
CA ASN A 102 -5.65 7.84 15.74
C ASN A 102 -6.21 9.25 15.47
N ILE A 103 -7.52 9.43 15.63
CA ILE A 103 -8.18 10.69 15.25
C ILE A 103 -7.80 11.79 16.24
N CYS A 104 -7.21 12.88 15.74
CA CYS A 104 -6.79 14.03 16.53
C CYS A 104 -7.48 15.30 16.02
N LEU A 105 -7.90 16.17 16.95
CA LEU A 105 -8.43 17.49 16.60
C LEU A 105 -7.32 18.40 16.05
N GLU A 106 -7.56 18.96 14.87
CA GLU A 106 -6.66 19.97 14.34
C GLU A 106 -6.96 21.32 15.01
N LYS A 107 -6.15 21.68 16.00
CA LYS A 107 -6.22 23.02 16.61
C LYS A 107 -5.68 24.03 15.61
N LYS A 108 -6.55 24.91 15.11
CA LYS A 108 -6.09 26.15 14.47
C LYS A 108 -5.24 26.93 15.48
N PRO A 109 -4.06 27.45 15.11
CA PRO A 109 -3.37 28.40 15.95
C PRO A 109 -4.31 29.58 16.13
N VAL A 110 -4.69 29.86 17.37
CA VAL A 110 -5.45 31.05 17.71
C VAL A 110 -4.47 32.21 17.51
N GLU A 111 -4.62 32.93 16.40
CA GLU A 111 -3.96 34.22 16.22
C GLU A 111 -4.56 35.18 17.26
N ASN A 112 -3.69 35.70 18.13
CA ASN A 112 -3.99 36.78 19.08
C ASN A 112 -3.97 38.13 18.39
#